data_AF-A0AAU3I5Y9-F1
#
_entry.id   AF-A0AAU3I5Y9-F1
#
_cell.length_a   1.000
_cell.length_b   1.000
_cell.length_c   1.000
_cell.angle_alpha   90.00
_cell.angle_beta   90.00
_cell.angle_gamma   90.00
#
_symmetry.space_group_name_H-M   'P 1'
#
loop_
_entity.id
_entity.type
_entity.pdbx_description
1 polymer ?
#
loop_
_entity_poly.entity_id
_entity_poly.type
_entity_poly.pdbx_seq_one_letter_code
_entity_poly.pdbx_strand_id
1 'polypeptide(L)' 'MANDFEVRTAEDVTDELLELVQNIVGGWYDEGRIDWEDVWDRLEKQTLDDGRGIDMGEDLGSPAILKIKREIRKWRALG' A
#
# COMPACT_ATOMS: atom_id res chain seq x y z
N MET A 1 -2.84 12.73 -19.64
CA MET A 1 -3.22 11.75 -18.62
C MET A 1 -1.96 10.95 -18.35
N ALA A 2 -1.40 11.01 -17.15
CA ALA A 2 -0.40 10.04 -16.76
C ALA A 2 -1.08 8.66 -16.77
N ASN A 3 -0.39 7.62 -17.22
CA ASN A 3 -0.94 6.27 -17.14
C ASN A 3 -0.83 5.81 -15.68
N ASP A 4 -1.92 5.30 -15.14
CA ASP A 4 -1.94 4.76 -13.78
C ASP A 4 -1.42 3.31 -13.78
N PHE A 5 -0.69 2.94 -12.74
CA PHE A 5 -0.28 1.57 -12.47
C PHE A 5 -1.34 0.89 -11.62
N GLU A 6 -1.96 -0.14 -12.18
CA GLU A 6 -3.09 -0.81 -11.55
C GLU A 6 -2.66 -2.02 -10.72
N VAL A 7 -3.06 -2.04 -9.44
CA VAL A 7 -2.69 -3.07 -8.47
C VAL A 7 -3.85 -4.03 -8.27
N ARG A 8 -3.87 -5.14 -9.02
CA ARG A 8 -4.99 -6.12 -8.96
C ARG A 8 -4.59 -7.46 -8.35
N THR A 9 -3.36 -7.87 -8.59
CA THR A 9 -2.84 -9.19 -8.24
C THR A 9 -1.71 -9.10 -7.22
N ALA A 10 -1.39 -10.25 -6.61
CA ALA A 10 -0.27 -10.33 -5.69
C ALA A 10 1.08 -10.03 -6.37
N GLU A 11 1.20 -10.20 -7.68
CA GLU A 11 2.43 -9.94 -8.44
C GLU A 11 2.68 -8.45 -8.65
N ASP A 12 1.60 -7.65 -8.69
CA ASP A 12 1.67 -6.19 -8.82
C ASP A 12 2.22 -5.51 -7.55
N VAL A 13 2.29 -6.25 -6.43
CA VAL A 13 2.87 -5.78 -5.17
C VAL A 13 4.39 -5.92 -5.23
N THR A 14 5.03 -4.86 -5.72
CA THR A 14 6.48 -4.68 -5.82
C THR A 14 7.10 -4.27 -4.47
N ASP A 15 8.42 -4.34 -4.39
CA ASP A 15 9.17 -3.91 -3.20
C ASP A 15 9.02 -2.40 -2.97
N GLU A 16 9.03 -1.60 -4.04
CA GLU A 16 8.77 -0.16 -4.01
C GLU A 16 7.40 0.16 -3.39
N LEU A 17 6.35 -0.57 -3.80
CA LEU A 17 5.02 -0.41 -3.21
C LEU A 17 5.02 -0.75 -1.72
N LEU A 18 5.75 -1.80 -1.32
CA LEU A 18 5.87 -2.20 0.08
C LEU A 18 6.65 -1.17 0.91
N GLU A 19 7.64 -0.50 0.35
CA GLU A 19 8.36 0.59 1.02
C GLU A 19 7.46 1.81 1.24
N LEU A 20 6.67 2.21 0.25
CA LEU A 20 5.68 3.30 0.39
C LEU A 20 4.65 2.98 1.49
N VAL A 21 4.13 1.76 1.47
CA VAL A 21 3.21 1.26 2.50
C VAL A 21 3.84 1.35 3.89
N GLN A 22 5.08 0.90 4.05
CA GLN A 22 5.78 0.94 5.34
C GLN A 22 6.01 2.37 5.81
N ASN A 23 6.37 3.30 4.92
CA ASN A 23 6.54 4.71 5.25
C ASN A 23 5.23 5.34 5.73
N ILE A 24 4.09 5.00 5.11
CA ILE A 24 2.77 5.47 5.54
C ILE A 24 2.44 4.94 6.94
N VAL A 25 2.64 3.63 7.18
CA VAL A 25 2.30 3.01 8.46
C VAL A 25 3.27 3.43 9.58
N GLY A 26 4.57 3.46 9.31
CA GLY A 26 5.60 3.79 10.29
C GLY A 26 5.73 5.29 10.58
N GLY A 27 5.56 6.14 9.57
CA GLY A 27 5.69 7.59 9.74
C GLY A 27 4.49 8.28 10.38
N TRP A 28 3.30 7.67 10.34
CA TRP A 28 2.04 8.30 10.80
C TRP A 28 1.30 7.55 11.92
N TYR A 29 1.52 6.24 12.09
CA TYR A 29 0.78 5.41 13.04
C TYR A 29 1.64 4.83 14.17
N ASP A 30 2.80 5.45 14.46
CA ASP A 30 3.76 4.97 15.46
C ASP A 30 3.17 4.87 16.89
N GLU A 31 2.00 5.48 17.15
CA GLU A 31 1.35 5.48 18.47
C GLU A 31 -0.09 4.93 18.49
N GLY A 32 -0.62 4.33 17.41
CA GLY A 32 -2.06 4.03 17.31
C GLY A 32 -2.51 2.83 16.46
N ARG A 33 -3.81 2.51 16.59
CA ARG A 33 -4.52 1.51 15.76
C ARG A 33 -4.49 1.96 14.30
N ILE A 34 -4.11 1.06 13.38
CA ILE A 34 -4.09 1.34 11.93
C ILE A 34 -5.51 1.63 11.48
N ASP A 35 -5.72 2.80 10.89
CA ASP A 35 -6.86 3.02 10.02
C ASP A 35 -6.48 2.55 8.62
N TRP A 36 -7.03 1.40 8.24
CA TRP A 36 -6.73 0.78 6.95
C TRP A 36 -7.31 1.59 5.80
N GLU A 37 -8.44 2.25 5.98
CA GLU A 37 -9.05 3.06 4.92
C GLU A 37 -8.14 4.23 4.56
N ASP A 38 -7.59 4.93 5.56
CA ASP A 38 -6.62 6.01 5.34
C ASP A 38 -5.31 5.53 4.68
N VAL A 39 -4.83 4.33 4.99
CA VAL A 39 -3.65 3.75 4.31
C VAL A 39 -3.91 3.60 2.80
N TRP A 40 -5.08 3.07 2.42
CA TRP A 40 -5.42 2.86 1.01
C TRP A 40 -5.66 4.18 0.27
N ASP A 41 -6.43 5.08 0.88
CA ASP A 41 -6.69 6.42 0.33
C ASP A 41 -5.40 7.22 0.09
N ARG A 42 -4.36 6.97 0.89
CA ARG A 42 -3.05 7.60 0.72
C ARG A 42 -2.23 6.94 -0.37
N LEU A 43 -2.24 5.61 -0.45
CA LEU A 43 -1.56 4.89 -1.54
C LEU A 43 -2.11 5.30 -2.90
N GLU A 44 -3.43 5.42 -3.03
CA GLU A 44 -4.12 5.91 -4.24
C GLU A 44 -3.63 7.30 -4.69
N LYS A 45 -3.12 8.11 -3.76
CA LYS A 45 -2.63 9.47 -4.01
C LYS A 45 -1.11 9.53 -4.22
N GLN A 46 -0.39 8.42 -4.08
CA GLN A 46 1.06 8.36 -4.30
C GLN A 46 1.40 8.12 -5.77
N THR A 47 2.65 8.44 -6.11
CA THR A 47 3.22 8.21 -7.44
C THR A 47 4.47 7.36 -7.26
N LEU A 48 4.66 6.39 -8.14
CA LEU A 48 5.87 5.60 -8.24
C LEU A 48 7.04 6.45 -8.75
N ASP A 49 8.26 5.93 -8.61
CA ASP A 49 9.51 6.59 -9.04
C ASP A 49 9.53 6.89 -10.55
N ASP A 50 8.79 6.11 -11.34
CA ASP A 50 8.64 6.29 -12.78
C ASP A 50 7.56 7.30 -13.19
N GLY A 51 6.92 7.95 -12.21
CA GLY A 51 5.91 8.99 -12.42
C GLY A 51 4.49 8.48 -12.64
N ARG A 52 4.24 7.17 -12.52
CA ARG A 52 2.88 6.60 -12.60
C ARG A 52 2.14 6.73 -11.27
N GLY A 53 0.87 7.13 -11.32
CA GLY A 53 -0.04 7.08 -10.18
C GLY A 53 -0.34 5.64 -9.79
N ILE A 54 -0.69 5.40 -8.54
CA ILE A 54 -1.10 4.08 -8.05
C ILE A 54 -2.63 4.03 -8.05
N ASP A 55 -3.19 3.02 -8.71
CA ASP A 55 -4.61 2.67 -8.64
C ASP A 55 -4.74 1.33 -7.89
N MET A 56 -5.26 1.38 -6.67
CA MET A 56 -5.43 0.20 -5.81
C MET A 56 -6.69 -0.61 -6.14
N GLY A 57 -7.50 -0.13 -7.09
CA GLY A 57 -8.82 -0.66 -7.39
C GLY A 57 -9.81 -0.49 -6.23
N GLU A 58 -11.10 -0.71 -6.52
CA GLU A 58 -12.18 -0.50 -5.53
C GLU A 58 -12.38 -1.66 -4.53
N ASP A 59 -11.61 -2.76 -4.63
CA ASP A 59 -11.84 -3.98 -3.82
C ASP A 59 -10.72 -4.25 -2.79
N LEU A 60 -10.98 -3.86 -1.54
CA LEU A 60 -10.11 -4.12 -0.37
C LEU A 60 -9.92 -5.61 -0.01
N GLY A 61 -10.65 -6.51 -0.66
CA GLY A 61 -10.54 -7.96 -0.58
C GLY A 61 -9.62 -8.58 -1.64
N SER A 62 -9.07 -7.78 -2.56
CA SER A 62 -8.23 -8.27 -3.64
C SER A 62 -7.00 -9.03 -3.13
N PRO A 63 -6.48 -10.02 -3.87
CA PRO A 63 -5.25 -10.74 -3.51
C PRO A 63 -4.06 -9.81 -3.28
N ALA A 64 -3.97 -8.71 -4.02
CA ALA A 64 -2.94 -7.69 -3.85
C ALA A 64 -3.01 -7.04 -2.47
N ILE A 65 -4.20 -6.56 -2.08
CA ILE A 65 -4.41 -5.89 -0.80
C ILE A 65 -4.20 -6.86 0.37
N LEU A 66 -4.60 -8.12 0.22
CA LEU A 66 -4.32 -9.16 1.20
C LEU A 66 -2.81 -9.43 1.38
N LYS A 67 -2.02 -9.38 0.30
CA LYS A 67 -0.56 -9.49 0.37
C LYS A 67 0.05 -8.31 1.12
N ILE A 68 -0.36 -7.07 0.80
CA ILE A 68 0.12 -5.86 1.49
C ILE A 68 -0.23 -5.91 2.99
N LYS A 69 -1.47 -6.25 3.34
CA LYS A 69 -1.91 -6.43 4.74
C LYS A 69 -1.07 -7.47 5.48
N ARG A 70 -0.69 -8.57 4.80
CA ARG A 70 0.15 -9.62 5.39
C ARG A 70 1.55 -9.11 5.69
N GLU A 71 2.17 -8.37 4.78
CA GLU A 71 3.50 -7.80 4.99
C GLU A 71 3.50 -6.82 6.17
N ILE A 72 2.59 -5.85 6.22
CA ILE A 72 2.48 -4.90 7.35
C ILE A 72 2.34 -5.62 8.70
N ARG A 73 1.56 -6.71 8.76
CA ARG A 73 1.42 -7.53 9.99
C ARG A 73 2.73 -8.18 10.40
N LYS A 74 3.53 -8.70 9.46
CA LYS A 74 4.85 -9.25 9.75
C LYS A 74 5.78 -8.18 10.29
N TRP A 75 5.83 -7.02 9.62
CA TRP A 75 6.63 -5.87 10.05
C TRP A 75 6.31 -5.46 11.49
N ARG A 76 5.02 -5.40 11.84
CA ARG A 76 4.59 -5.09 13.21
C ARG A 76 4.89 -6.17 14.24
N ALA A 77 4.94 -7.44 13.84
CA ALA A 77 5.30 -8.53 14.75
C ALA A 77 6.81 -8.60 15.03
N LEU A 78 7.62 -7.95 14.19
CA LEU A 78 9.08 -7.81 14.37
C LEU A 78 9.46 -6.59 15.23
N GLY A 79 8.48 -5.72 15.54
CA GLY A 79 8.60 -4.59 16.46
C GLY A 79 8.30 -4.99 17.90
#